data_AF-X0Z6E1-F1
#
_entry.id   AF-X0Z6E1-F1
#
_cell.length_a   1.000
_cell.length_b   1.000
_cell.length_c   1.000
_cell.angle_alpha   90.00
_cell.angle_beta   90.00
_cell.angle_gamma   90.00
#
_symmetry.space_group_name_H-M   'P 1'
#
loop_
_entity.id
_entity.type
_entity.pdbx_description
1 polymer ?
#
loop_
_entity_poly.entity_id
_entity_poly.type
_entity_poly.pdbx_seq_one_letter_code
_entity_poly.pdbx_strand_id
1 'polypeptide(L)'
;KMLNSTIPIIVYISPSGGRAASAGVFITLASNIAAMAPGTNIGAAHPVLMGGEEIDEELKAKMVNDAAAYIKTIAEKRGRNTQWAEKAVRESVSITEQEAIEIGVIEFIANDIDELIEIIDGVRVTTASETRVLKTKGLEITSVKMSYKDLFLHSLTNPNIAYILLFLGIYGILGEFSNPGSFFPGIVGGISLILAFVAFQSIPINYGGLLLIIFGIVLLVIEVYTPLISHSLNFQPGVYPSRVSISTRKSFFKTILILSACSKTSFLVLSNIIGTIIT
;
A
#
# COMPACT_ATOMS: atom_id res chain seq x y z
N LYS A 1 13.20 11.07 16.28
CA LYS A 1 13.30 9.74 16.94
C LYS A 1 12.58 9.81 18.28
N MET A 2 11.56 8.98 18.54
CA MET A 2 10.68 9.09 19.73
C MET A 2 11.42 8.87 21.06
N LEU A 3 12.33 7.90 21.12
CA LEU A 3 13.09 7.57 22.34
C LEU A 3 14.05 8.67 22.82
N ASN A 4 14.39 9.63 21.95
CA ASN A 4 15.25 10.77 22.28
C ASN A 4 14.46 12.08 22.38
N SER A 5 13.12 12.01 22.39
CA SER A 5 12.28 13.20 22.49
C SER A 5 12.39 13.82 23.88
N THR A 6 12.55 15.14 23.93
CA THR A 6 12.47 15.97 25.14
C THR A 6 11.02 16.36 25.47
N ILE A 7 10.10 16.15 24.52
CA ILE A 7 8.67 16.34 24.68
C ILE A 7 8.02 14.97 24.87
N PRO A 8 7.15 14.76 25.88
CA PRO A 8 6.40 13.52 26.03
C PRO A 8 5.57 13.20 24.78
N ILE A 9 5.66 11.96 24.32
CA ILE A 9 4.90 11.47 23.16
C ILE A 9 3.89 10.44 23.64
N ILE A 10 2.62 10.68 23.33
CA ILE A 10 1.52 9.77 23.60
C ILE A 10 1.10 9.16 22.26
N VAL A 11 0.94 7.84 22.23
CA VAL A 11 0.36 7.13 21.09
C VAL A 11 -1.02 6.63 21.49
N TYR A 12 -2.04 7.05 20.76
CA TYR A 12 -3.42 6.65 20.99
C TYR A 12 -3.95 5.88 19.78
N ILE A 13 -4.23 4.60 19.96
CA ILE A 13 -4.78 3.73 18.91
C ILE A 13 -6.29 3.97 18.87
N SER A 14 -6.74 4.61 17.79
CA SER A 14 -8.11 5.07 17.63
C SER A 14 -8.46 5.22 16.14
N PRO A 15 -9.74 5.42 15.77
CA PRO A 15 -10.94 5.26 16.61
C PRO A 15 -11.21 3.78 16.93
N SER A 16 -12.35 3.48 17.57
CA SER A 16 -12.85 2.10 17.70
C SER A 16 -12.83 1.39 16.33
N GLY A 17 -12.36 0.13 16.31
CA GLY A 17 -12.06 -0.62 15.08
C GLY A 17 -10.69 -0.31 14.47
N GLY A 18 -9.97 0.67 14.99
CA GLY A 18 -8.59 0.99 14.63
C GLY A 18 -7.60 -0.07 15.11
N ARG A 19 -6.38 -0.04 14.57
CA ARG A 19 -5.33 -0.98 14.94
C ARG A 19 -3.93 -0.40 14.85
N ALA A 20 -3.02 -0.90 15.67
CA ALA A 20 -1.59 -0.70 15.55
C ALA A 20 -0.91 -2.03 15.17
N ALA A 21 -0.83 -2.29 13.87
CA ALA A 21 -0.19 -3.48 13.32
C ALA A 21 1.19 -3.16 12.73
N SER A 22 2.05 -4.17 12.58
CA SER A 22 3.36 -4.03 11.94
C SER A 22 4.21 -2.94 12.63
N ALA A 23 4.68 -1.94 11.88
CA ALA A 23 5.41 -0.79 12.41
C ALA A 23 4.65 -0.01 13.51
N GLY A 24 3.31 -0.07 13.51
CA GLY A 24 2.48 0.55 14.55
C GLY A 24 2.79 0.05 15.96
N VAL A 25 3.19 -1.22 16.10
CA VAL A 25 3.58 -1.79 17.41
C VAL A 25 4.86 -1.14 17.92
N PHE A 26 5.88 -1.01 17.06
CA PHE A 26 7.15 -0.35 17.42
C PHE A 26 6.95 1.11 17.83
N ILE A 27 6.10 1.83 17.09
CA ILE A 27 5.75 3.23 17.40
C ILE A 27 5.07 3.31 18.76
N THR A 28 4.07 2.46 18.99
CA THR A 28 3.31 2.42 20.24
C THR A 28 4.21 2.09 21.43
N LEU A 29 5.03 1.04 21.32
CA LEU A 29 5.95 0.63 22.39
C LEU A 29 7.08 1.63 22.63
N ALA A 30 7.43 2.49 21.67
CA ALA A 30 8.44 3.53 21.84
C ALA A 30 7.91 4.82 22.52
N SER A 31 6.58 4.98 22.58
CA SER A 31 5.92 6.14 23.19
C SER A 31 6.21 6.27 24.68
N ASN A 32 5.99 7.46 25.25
CA ASN A 32 5.99 7.65 26.70
C ASN A 32 4.72 7.09 27.33
N ILE A 33 3.58 7.22 26.65
CA ILE A 33 2.28 6.67 27.05
C ILE A 33 1.63 6.06 25.79
N ALA A 34 1.15 4.84 25.94
CA ALA A 34 0.37 4.10 24.96
C ALA A 34 -1.05 3.94 25.51
N ALA A 35 -2.02 4.35 24.71
CA ALA A 35 -3.43 4.23 25.02
C ALA A 35 -4.20 3.62 23.85
N MET A 36 -5.30 2.94 24.15
CA MET A 36 -6.16 2.30 23.16
C MET A 36 -7.62 2.73 23.34
N ALA A 37 -8.33 2.92 22.24
CA ALA A 37 -9.79 3.00 22.27
C ALA A 37 -10.41 1.61 22.43
N PRO A 38 -11.61 1.48 23.02
CA PRO A 38 -12.33 0.21 23.00
C PRO A 38 -12.54 -0.31 21.58
N GLY A 39 -12.48 -1.63 21.42
CA GLY A 39 -12.59 -2.30 20.12
C GLY A 39 -11.40 -2.09 19.19
N THR A 40 -10.20 -1.84 19.73
CA THR A 40 -8.96 -1.73 18.94
C THR A 40 -8.02 -2.90 19.20
N ASN A 41 -7.06 -3.11 18.31
CA ASN A 41 -6.06 -4.17 18.51
C ASN A 41 -4.63 -3.71 18.21
N ILE A 42 -3.67 -4.40 18.81
CA ILE A 42 -2.23 -4.17 18.64
C ILE A 42 -1.51 -5.51 18.45
N GLY A 43 -0.56 -5.56 17.51
CA GLY A 43 0.26 -6.75 17.27
C GLY A 43 0.65 -6.97 15.82
N ALA A 44 0.75 -8.23 15.39
CA ALA A 44 1.11 -8.61 14.01
C ALA A 44 2.33 -7.83 13.48
N ALA A 45 3.42 -7.86 14.25
CA ALA A 45 4.64 -7.10 14.01
C ALA A 45 5.71 -7.88 13.20
N HIS A 46 5.34 -9.01 12.61
CA HIS A 46 6.26 -9.85 11.86
C HIS A 46 6.75 -9.13 10.59
N PRO A 47 8.07 -9.06 10.35
CA PRO A 47 8.61 -8.39 9.18
C PRO A 47 8.27 -9.17 7.91
N VAL A 48 7.78 -8.46 6.90
CA VAL A 48 7.52 -9.01 5.56
C VAL A 48 8.21 -8.11 4.53
N LEU A 49 8.86 -8.70 3.53
CA LEU A 49 9.39 -7.94 2.40
C LEU A 49 8.28 -7.72 1.36
N MET A 50 8.19 -6.48 0.88
CA MET A 50 7.34 -6.13 -0.25
C MET A 50 8.07 -6.56 -1.53
N GLY A 51 7.51 -7.47 -2.32
CA GLY A 51 8.14 -7.87 -3.60
C GLY A 51 7.80 -9.23 -4.17
N GLY A 52 7.14 -10.13 -3.41
CA GLY A 52 6.65 -11.40 -3.93
C GLY A 52 7.73 -12.44 -4.30
N GLU A 53 9.01 -12.11 -4.16
CA GLU A 53 10.10 -13.08 -4.29
C GLU A 53 10.14 -13.98 -3.04
N GLU A 54 10.28 -15.30 -3.25
CA GLU A 54 10.52 -16.25 -2.16
C GLU A 54 11.89 -15.96 -1.55
N ILE A 55 11.86 -15.44 -0.33
CA ILE A 55 13.07 -15.12 0.42
C ILE A 55 13.63 -16.41 1.01
N ASP A 56 14.94 -16.55 1.00
CA ASP A 56 15.65 -17.59 1.74
C ASP A 56 15.26 -17.57 3.23
N GLU A 57 15.01 -18.75 3.80
CA GLU A 57 14.57 -18.92 5.18
C GLU A 57 15.63 -18.41 6.18
N GLU A 58 16.92 -18.51 5.85
CA GLU A 58 17.99 -17.98 6.69
C GLU A 58 17.91 -16.44 6.80
N LEU A 59 17.65 -15.76 5.68
CA LEU A 59 17.49 -14.31 5.66
C LEU A 59 16.25 -13.87 6.44
N LYS A 60 15.11 -14.56 6.26
CA LYS A 60 13.90 -14.30 7.06
C LYS A 60 14.18 -14.46 8.56
N ALA A 61 14.84 -15.55 8.96
CA ALA A 61 15.18 -15.78 10.36
C ALA A 61 16.07 -14.67 10.92
N LYS A 62 17.07 -14.20 10.16
CA LYS A 62 17.91 -13.05 10.55
C LYS A 62 17.09 -11.78 10.75
N MET A 63 16.18 -11.46 9.84
CA MET A 63 15.30 -10.29 9.94
C MET A 63 14.37 -10.37 11.15
N VAL A 64 13.75 -11.53 11.39
CA VAL A 64 12.88 -11.76 12.55
C VAL A 64 13.66 -11.64 13.85
N ASN A 65 14.87 -12.20 13.91
CA ASN A 65 15.73 -12.12 15.09
C ASN A 65 16.16 -10.67 15.40
N ASP A 66 16.54 -9.90 14.38
CA ASP A 66 16.89 -8.50 14.52
C ASP A 66 15.69 -7.66 15.00
N ALA A 67 14.54 -7.81 14.34
CA ALA A 67 13.31 -7.12 14.72
C ALA A 67 12.86 -7.48 16.15
N ALA A 68 12.99 -8.74 16.55
CA ALA A 68 12.67 -9.20 17.90
C ALA A 68 13.62 -8.62 18.95
N ALA A 69 14.92 -8.56 18.68
CA ALA A 69 15.89 -7.91 19.57
C ALA A 69 15.59 -6.41 19.71
N TYR A 70 15.26 -5.75 18.61
CA TYR A 70 14.95 -4.33 18.58
C TYR A 70 13.69 -4.00 19.38
N ILE A 71 12.59 -4.74 19.16
CA ILE A 71 11.33 -4.49 19.87
C ILE A 71 11.44 -4.75 21.38
N LYS A 72 12.21 -5.76 21.78
CA LYS A 72 12.50 -6.03 23.21
C LYS A 72 13.23 -4.88 23.86
N THR A 73 14.24 -4.34 23.19
CA THR A 73 15.01 -3.18 23.68
C THR A 73 14.10 -1.96 23.87
N ILE A 74 13.16 -1.73 22.96
CA ILE A 74 12.17 -0.66 23.06
C ILE A 74 11.25 -0.88 24.26
N ALA A 75 10.67 -2.09 24.37
CA ALA A 75 9.75 -2.45 25.44
C ALA A 75 10.41 -2.34 26.82
N GLU A 76 11.64 -2.87 26.97
CA GLU A 76 12.40 -2.81 28.20
C GLU A 76 12.71 -1.37 28.62
N LYS A 77 13.15 -0.53 27.67
CA LYS A 77 13.41 0.90 27.94
C LYS A 77 12.18 1.66 28.40
N ARG A 78 10.98 1.21 28.02
CA ARG A 78 9.69 1.82 28.42
C ARG A 78 8.99 1.07 29.56
N GLY A 79 9.56 -0.01 30.08
CA GLY A 79 8.95 -0.81 31.14
C GLY A 79 7.70 -1.57 30.71
N ARG A 80 7.58 -1.90 29.41
CA ARG A 80 6.46 -2.65 28.84
C ARG A 80 6.80 -4.12 28.68
N ASN A 81 5.77 -4.94 28.46
CA ASN A 81 5.91 -6.39 28.34
C ASN A 81 6.82 -6.82 27.17
N THR A 82 8.07 -7.16 27.50
CA THR A 82 9.10 -7.57 26.53
C THR A 82 8.80 -8.94 25.93
N GLN A 83 8.19 -9.85 26.70
CA GLN A 83 7.85 -11.20 26.25
C GLN A 83 6.76 -11.15 25.18
N TRP A 84 5.71 -10.36 25.42
CA TRP A 84 4.67 -10.14 24.42
C TRP A 84 5.23 -9.41 23.20
N ALA A 85 6.06 -8.39 23.39
CA ALA A 85 6.66 -7.65 22.27
C ALA A 85 7.46 -8.57 21.33
N GLU A 86 8.24 -9.51 21.89
CA GLU A 86 8.93 -10.53 21.12
C GLU A 86 7.97 -11.44 20.36
N LYS A 87 6.92 -11.94 21.02
CA LYS A 87 5.89 -12.78 20.38
C LYS A 87 5.17 -12.03 19.25
N ALA A 88 4.90 -10.73 19.40
CA ALA A 88 4.24 -9.94 18.38
C ALA A 88 5.05 -9.92 17.07
N VAL A 89 6.39 -9.98 17.17
CA VAL A 89 7.29 -10.08 16.01
C VAL A 89 7.43 -11.52 15.54
N ARG A 90 7.71 -12.49 16.41
CA ARG A 90 8.02 -13.86 16.00
C ARG A 90 6.80 -14.66 15.56
N GLU A 91 5.70 -14.53 16.30
CA GLU A 91 4.49 -15.35 16.16
C GLU A 91 3.32 -14.55 15.56
N SER A 92 3.51 -13.27 15.25
CA SER A 92 2.46 -12.38 14.75
C SER A 92 1.25 -12.25 15.67
N VAL A 93 1.42 -12.46 16.99
CA VAL A 93 0.29 -12.35 17.92
C VAL A 93 -0.31 -10.95 17.88
N SER A 94 -1.63 -10.89 18.03
CA SER A 94 -2.40 -9.66 18.12
C SER A 94 -3.37 -9.79 19.29
N ILE A 95 -3.51 -8.72 20.06
CA ILE A 95 -4.32 -8.69 21.27
C ILE A 95 -5.26 -7.49 21.27
N THR A 96 -6.35 -7.58 22.04
CA THR A 96 -7.32 -6.48 22.23
C THR A 96 -6.81 -5.45 23.24
N GLU A 97 -7.52 -4.34 23.39
CA GLU A 97 -7.20 -3.32 24.39
C GLU A 97 -7.23 -3.86 25.83
N GLN A 98 -8.15 -4.77 26.16
CA GLN A 98 -8.26 -5.36 27.51
C GLN A 98 -7.06 -6.26 27.81
N GLU A 99 -6.72 -7.15 26.88
CA GLU A 99 -5.55 -8.00 27.03
C GLU A 99 -4.26 -7.17 27.11
N ALA A 100 -4.17 -6.09 26.32
CA ALA A 100 -3.02 -5.21 26.28
C ALA A 100 -2.78 -4.46 27.59
N ILE A 101 -3.84 -3.98 28.26
CA ILE A 101 -3.69 -3.32 29.56
C ILE A 101 -3.35 -4.33 30.66
N GLU A 102 -3.95 -5.52 30.63
CA GLU A 102 -3.72 -6.58 31.63
C GLU A 102 -2.27 -7.06 31.65
N ILE A 103 -1.68 -7.27 30.47
CA ILE A 103 -0.30 -7.76 30.38
C ILE A 103 0.74 -6.63 30.35
N GLY A 104 0.34 -5.36 30.47
CA GLY A 104 1.26 -4.21 30.52
C GLY A 104 1.91 -3.85 29.18
N VAL A 105 1.16 -3.93 28.08
CA VAL A 105 1.57 -3.44 26.75
C VAL A 105 1.17 -1.98 26.56
N ILE A 106 0.04 -1.57 27.15
CA ILE A 106 -0.45 -0.19 27.18
C ILE A 106 -0.70 0.24 28.63
N GLU A 107 -0.83 1.54 28.85
CA GLU A 107 -1.10 2.09 30.19
C GLU A 107 -2.57 2.45 30.40
N PHE A 108 -3.30 2.85 29.34
CA PHE A 108 -4.67 3.35 29.47
C PHE A 108 -5.60 2.90 28.35
N ILE A 109 -6.89 2.82 28.67
CA ILE A 109 -7.99 2.71 27.72
C ILE A 109 -8.83 3.97 27.84
N ALA A 110 -9.15 4.61 26.72
CA ALA A 110 -9.95 5.84 26.66
C ALA A 110 -10.83 5.85 25.41
N ASN A 111 -12.09 6.25 25.52
CA ASN A 111 -13.06 6.27 24.41
C ASN A 111 -12.73 7.35 23.38
N ASP A 112 -12.18 8.47 23.82
CA ASP A 112 -11.81 9.60 22.97
C ASP A 112 -10.59 10.36 23.54
N ILE A 113 -10.19 11.43 22.82
CA ILE A 113 -9.05 12.26 23.18
C ILE A 113 -9.31 13.07 24.45
N ASP A 114 -10.56 13.50 24.68
CA ASP A 114 -10.91 14.32 25.83
C ASP A 114 -10.79 13.49 27.12
N GLU A 115 -11.35 12.28 27.13
CA GLU A 115 -11.18 11.31 28.23
C GLU A 115 -9.71 10.94 28.43
N LEU A 116 -8.96 10.72 27.35
CA LEU A 116 -7.53 10.40 27.45
C LEU A 116 -6.75 11.53 28.14
N ILE A 117 -7.04 12.78 27.80
CA ILE A 117 -6.41 13.97 28.38
C ILE A 117 -6.71 14.11 29.87
N GLU A 118 -7.91 13.73 30.31
CA GLU A 118 -8.27 13.70 31.72
C GLU A 118 -7.55 12.58 32.47
N ILE A 119 -7.48 11.37 31.90
CA ILE A 119 -6.85 10.20 32.53
C ILE A 119 -5.33 10.39 32.73
N ILE A 120 -4.66 11.00 31.74
CA ILE A 120 -3.19 11.18 31.79
C ILE A 120 -2.74 12.37 32.64
N ASP A 121 -3.67 13.18 33.15
CA ASP A 121 -3.34 14.33 33.99
C ASP A 121 -2.68 13.85 35.30
N GLY A 122 -1.54 14.43 35.65
CA GLY A 122 -0.75 14.02 36.81
C GLY A 122 0.14 12.78 36.59
N VAL A 123 0.10 12.13 35.42
CA VAL A 123 0.98 10.99 35.13
C VAL A 123 2.44 11.44 34.98
N ARG A 124 3.36 10.68 35.58
CA ARG A 124 4.80 10.92 35.47
C ARG A 124 5.37 10.18 34.27
N VAL A 125 6.04 10.91 33.37
CA VAL A 125 6.66 10.36 32.17
C VAL A 125 8.14 10.67 32.12
N THR A 126 8.96 9.67 31.82
CA THR A 126 10.41 9.84 31.65
C THR A 126 10.72 10.16 30.20
N THR A 127 11.19 11.39 29.95
CA THR A 127 11.69 11.82 28.63
C THR A 127 13.22 11.63 28.55
N ALA A 128 13.82 11.92 27.40
CA ALA A 128 15.26 11.82 27.25
C ALA A 128 16.06 12.82 28.11
N SER A 129 15.43 13.93 28.51
CA SER A 129 16.06 14.97 29.32
C SER A 129 15.72 14.86 30.80
N GLU A 130 14.46 14.57 31.15
CA GLU A 130 13.99 14.57 32.54
C GLU A 130 12.66 13.83 32.71
N THR A 131 12.33 13.51 33.97
CA THR A 131 11.00 13.04 34.34
C THR A 131 10.07 14.24 34.53
N ARG A 132 8.98 14.31 33.74
CA ARG A 132 7.97 15.36 33.82
C ARG A 132 6.64 14.81 34.31
N VAL A 133 5.91 15.60 35.09
CA VAL A 133 4.51 15.34 35.42
C VAL A 133 3.65 16.01 34.37
N LEU A 134 2.77 15.25 33.73
CA LEU A 134 1.83 15.78 32.75
C LEU A 134 0.79 16.64 33.47
N LYS A 135 0.55 17.84 32.94
CA LYS A 135 -0.50 18.76 33.37
C LYS A 135 -1.34 19.08 32.15
N THR A 136 -2.28 18.21 31.86
CA THR A 136 -3.05 18.21 30.60
C THR A 136 -4.42 18.85 30.78
N LYS A 137 -4.92 18.95 32.01
CA LYS A 137 -6.22 19.55 32.31
C LYS A 137 -6.26 21.03 31.94
N GLY A 138 -7.24 21.41 31.13
CA GLY A 138 -7.48 22.80 30.71
C GLY A 138 -6.51 23.32 29.65
N LEU A 139 -5.71 22.46 29.02
CA LEU A 139 -4.88 22.84 27.88
C LEU A 139 -5.70 22.93 26.59
N GLU A 140 -5.32 23.88 25.73
CA GLU A 140 -5.89 24.00 24.39
C GLU A 140 -5.35 22.89 23.48
N ILE A 141 -6.25 22.09 22.91
CA ILE A 141 -5.89 21.02 21.97
C ILE A 141 -5.67 21.63 20.59
N THR A 142 -4.40 21.73 20.19
CA THR A 142 -4.05 22.15 18.83
C THR A 142 -3.93 20.94 17.91
N SER A 143 -4.91 20.74 17.03
CA SER A 143 -4.85 19.70 16.00
C SER A 143 -3.90 20.11 14.86
N VAL A 144 -2.85 19.32 14.64
CA VAL A 144 -1.96 19.48 13.49
C VAL A 144 -2.53 18.68 12.33
N LYS A 145 -3.19 19.37 11.39
CA LYS A 145 -3.68 18.75 10.15
C LYS A 145 -2.51 18.53 9.18
N MET A 146 -2.66 17.57 8.26
CA MET A 146 -1.71 17.37 7.17
C MET A 146 -1.53 18.66 6.38
N SER A 147 -0.28 19.04 6.09
CA SER A 147 0.01 20.18 5.23
C SER A 147 -0.42 19.90 3.79
N TYR A 148 -0.65 20.93 2.97
CA TYR A 148 -0.90 20.75 1.53
C TYR A 148 0.18 19.94 0.83
N LYS A 149 1.44 20.08 1.30
CA LYS A 149 2.56 19.27 0.79
C LYS A 149 2.38 17.79 1.12
N ASP A 150 2.03 17.47 2.37
CA ASP A 150 1.83 16.08 2.81
C ASP A 150 0.58 15.48 2.16
N LEU A 151 -0.47 16.27 2.00
CA LEU A 151 -1.69 15.88 1.29
C LEU A 151 -1.39 15.55 -0.19
N PHE A 152 -0.56 16.36 -0.84
CA PHE A 152 -0.12 16.13 -2.21
C PHE A 152 0.74 14.87 -2.32
N LEU A 153 1.75 14.70 -1.45
CA LEU A 153 2.60 13.49 -1.43
C LEU A 153 1.78 12.24 -1.14
N HIS A 154 0.86 12.29 -0.17
CA HIS A 154 -0.06 11.19 0.14
C HIS A 154 -0.97 10.85 -1.05
N SER A 155 -1.40 11.86 -1.81
CA SER A 155 -2.21 11.66 -3.02
C SER A 155 -1.41 10.96 -4.12
N LEU A 156 -0.10 11.23 -4.26
CA LEU A 156 0.74 10.54 -5.23
C LEU A 156 0.94 9.05 -4.92
N THR A 157 0.82 8.66 -3.65
CA THR A 157 0.86 7.24 -3.25
C THR A 157 -0.39 6.47 -3.68
N ASN A 158 -1.47 7.16 -4.08
CA ASN A 158 -2.67 6.51 -4.57
C ASN A 158 -2.50 6.06 -6.04
N PRO A 159 -2.59 4.75 -6.35
CA PRO A 159 -2.37 4.25 -7.70
C PRO A 159 -3.37 4.83 -8.72
N ASN A 160 -4.61 5.12 -8.31
CA ASN A 160 -5.60 5.73 -9.20
C ASN A 160 -5.18 7.14 -9.64
N ILE A 161 -4.57 7.90 -8.74
CA ILE A 161 -4.08 9.26 -9.04
C ILE A 161 -2.86 9.16 -9.96
N ALA A 162 -1.97 8.19 -9.74
CA ALA A 162 -0.84 7.92 -10.64
C ALA A 162 -1.32 7.61 -12.08
N TYR A 163 -2.38 6.81 -12.25
CA TYR A 163 -2.97 6.54 -13.56
C TYR A 163 -3.59 7.78 -14.20
N ILE A 164 -4.30 8.62 -13.44
CA ILE A 164 -4.85 9.87 -13.95
C ILE A 164 -3.73 10.80 -14.44
N LEU A 165 -2.64 10.93 -13.67
CA LEU A 165 -1.45 11.69 -14.06
C LEU A 165 -0.77 11.12 -15.30
N LEU A 166 -0.71 9.78 -15.43
CA LEU A 166 -0.18 9.11 -16.62
C LEU A 166 -1.01 9.46 -17.87
N PHE A 167 -2.34 9.33 -17.79
CA PHE A 167 -3.23 9.65 -18.91
C PHE A 167 -3.16 11.14 -19.26
N LEU A 168 -3.24 12.02 -18.27
CA LEU A 168 -3.11 13.46 -18.46
C LEU A 168 -1.74 13.81 -19.07
N GLY A 169 -0.71 13.11 -18.64
CA GLY A 169 0.64 13.18 -19.16
C GLY A 169 0.72 12.86 -20.65
N ILE A 170 0.22 11.69 -21.02
CA ILE A 170 0.17 11.22 -22.41
C ILE A 170 -0.68 12.19 -23.27
N TYR A 171 -1.88 12.56 -22.81
CA TYR A 171 -2.76 13.46 -23.56
C TYR A 171 -2.18 14.88 -23.69
N GLY A 172 -1.46 15.39 -22.69
CA GLY A 172 -0.78 16.68 -22.76
C GLY A 172 0.32 16.69 -23.82
N ILE A 173 1.16 15.64 -23.83
CA ILE A 173 2.19 15.48 -24.86
C ILE A 173 1.58 15.32 -26.26
N LEU A 174 0.55 14.49 -26.42
CA LEU A 174 -0.17 14.33 -27.69
C LEU A 174 -0.83 15.64 -28.14
N GLY A 175 -1.33 16.44 -27.20
CA GLY A 175 -1.90 17.76 -27.45
C GLY A 175 -0.88 18.75 -28.02
N GLU A 176 0.34 18.76 -27.50
CA GLU A 176 1.45 19.56 -28.04
C GLU A 176 1.84 19.10 -29.45
N PHE A 177 1.92 17.79 -29.69
CA PHE A 177 2.21 17.27 -31.03
C PHE A 177 1.12 17.58 -32.05
N SER A 178 -0.14 17.63 -31.61
CA SER A 178 -1.29 17.94 -32.47
C SER A 178 -1.40 19.44 -32.76
N ASN A 179 -0.98 20.30 -31.83
CA ASN A 179 -0.99 21.76 -31.98
C ASN A 179 0.39 22.34 -31.61
N PRO A 180 1.36 22.26 -32.52
CA PRO A 180 2.73 22.71 -32.26
C PRO A 180 2.77 24.18 -31.86
N GLY A 181 3.46 24.50 -30.76
CA GLY A 181 3.69 25.87 -30.31
C GLY A 181 2.73 26.37 -29.22
N SER A 182 1.84 25.51 -28.72
CA SER A 182 1.00 25.81 -27.56
C SER A 182 1.80 25.81 -26.26
N PHE A 183 2.88 25.01 -26.17
CA PHE A 183 3.80 24.76 -25.04
C PHE A 183 3.14 24.30 -23.72
N PHE A 184 2.00 24.88 -23.36
CA PHE A 184 1.20 24.60 -22.19
C PHE A 184 0.80 23.12 -22.05
N PRO A 185 0.19 22.45 -23.06
CA PRO A 185 -0.18 21.05 -22.93
C PRO A 185 1.07 20.16 -22.83
N GLY A 186 2.16 20.51 -23.52
CA GLY A 186 3.44 19.79 -23.43
C GLY A 186 4.08 19.86 -22.03
N ILE A 187 4.10 21.04 -21.40
CA ILE A 187 4.68 21.23 -20.07
C ILE A 187 3.84 20.51 -19.01
N VAL A 188 2.51 20.68 -19.04
CA VAL A 188 1.59 19.99 -18.12
C VAL A 188 1.69 18.48 -18.31
N GLY A 189 1.78 18.02 -19.56
CA GLY A 189 1.95 16.61 -19.91
C GLY A 189 3.26 16.04 -19.37
N GLY A 190 4.37 16.73 -19.59
CA GLY A 190 5.69 16.33 -19.13
C GLY A 190 5.80 16.24 -17.60
N ILE A 191 5.31 17.24 -16.88
CA ILE A 191 5.30 17.23 -15.41
C ILE A 191 4.42 16.08 -14.89
N SER A 192 3.25 15.87 -15.50
CA SER A 192 2.33 14.80 -15.09
C SER A 192 2.93 13.40 -15.34
N LEU A 193 3.67 13.21 -16.43
CA LEU A 193 4.40 11.96 -16.69
C LEU A 193 5.49 11.70 -15.66
N ILE A 194 6.31 12.70 -15.33
CA ILE A 194 7.37 12.56 -14.33
C ILE A 194 6.76 12.16 -12.97
N LEU A 195 5.69 12.83 -12.55
CA LEU A 195 5.00 12.52 -11.29
C LEU A 195 4.37 11.12 -11.32
N ALA A 196 3.78 10.70 -12.44
CA ALA A 196 3.23 9.36 -12.59
C ALA A 196 4.32 8.28 -12.45
N PHE A 197 5.49 8.46 -13.08
CA PHE A 197 6.59 7.52 -12.95
C PHE A 197 7.17 7.44 -11.54
N VAL A 198 7.27 8.57 -10.84
CA VAL A 198 7.67 8.61 -9.43
C VAL A 198 6.68 7.81 -8.57
N ALA A 199 5.38 7.96 -8.81
CA ALA A 199 4.36 7.18 -8.11
C ALA A 199 4.45 5.67 -8.43
N PHE A 200 4.70 5.32 -9.70
CA PHE A 200 4.84 3.92 -10.12
C PHE A 200 6.09 3.22 -9.58
N GLN A 201 7.16 3.97 -9.26
CA GLN A 201 8.35 3.39 -8.62
C GLN A 201 8.01 2.71 -7.27
N SER A 202 6.91 3.12 -6.63
CA SER A 202 6.45 2.52 -5.37
C SER A 202 5.59 1.27 -5.57
N ILE A 203 5.26 0.89 -6.81
CA ILE A 203 4.49 -0.34 -7.10
C ILE A 203 5.46 -1.51 -7.31
N PRO A 204 5.38 -2.58 -6.50
CA PRO A 204 6.17 -3.78 -6.73
C PRO A 204 5.81 -4.38 -8.11
N ILE A 205 6.81 -4.50 -8.99
CA ILE A 205 6.63 -4.99 -10.36
C ILE A 205 6.16 -6.46 -10.28
N ASN A 206 4.97 -6.75 -10.80
CA ASN A 206 4.48 -8.12 -10.92
C ASN A 206 5.10 -8.77 -12.16
N TYR A 207 6.10 -9.63 -11.95
CA TYR A 207 6.77 -10.36 -13.03
C TYR A 207 5.82 -11.23 -13.88
N GLY A 208 4.74 -11.77 -13.29
CA GLY A 208 3.71 -12.50 -14.04
C GLY A 208 2.97 -11.60 -15.03
N GLY A 209 2.67 -10.36 -14.62
CA GLY A 209 2.09 -9.35 -15.51
C GLY A 209 3.06 -8.94 -16.62
N LEU A 210 4.34 -8.75 -16.31
CA LEU A 210 5.36 -8.45 -17.30
C LEU A 210 5.50 -9.56 -18.34
N LEU A 211 5.48 -10.82 -17.90
CA LEU A 211 5.60 -11.99 -18.78
C LEU A 211 4.37 -12.11 -19.70
N LEU A 212 3.17 -11.80 -19.20
CA LEU A 212 1.95 -11.73 -20.03
C LEU A 212 2.00 -10.61 -21.08
N ILE A 213 2.55 -9.44 -20.74
CA ILE A 213 2.74 -8.34 -21.70
C ILE A 213 3.72 -8.77 -22.80
N ILE A 214 4.87 -9.35 -22.45
CA ILE A 214 5.84 -9.86 -23.42
C ILE A 214 5.20 -10.93 -24.30
N PHE A 215 4.47 -11.87 -23.70
CA PHE A 215 3.77 -12.92 -24.44
C PHE A 215 2.74 -12.34 -25.41
N GLY A 216 1.98 -11.33 -25.01
CA GLY A 216 1.06 -10.61 -25.88
C GLY A 216 1.75 -9.90 -27.05
N ILE A 217 2.90 -9.26 -26.81
CA ILE A 217 3.71 -8.64 -27.87
C ILE A 217 4.21 -9.71 -28.86
N VAL A 218 4.69 -10.85 -28.38
CA VAL A 218 5.15 -11.96 -29.24
C VAL A 218 4.01 -12.48 -30.11
N LEU A 219 2.82 -12.68 -29.55
CA LEU A 219 1.65 -13.09 -30.32
C LEU A 219 1.26 -12.05 -31.38
N LEU A 220 1.33 -10.76 -31.05
CA LEU A 220 1.05 -9.67 -31.99
C LEU A 220 2.06 -9.65 -33.14
N VAL A 221 3.35 -9.87 -32.85
CA VAL A 221 4.40 -9.98 -33.87
C VAL A 221 4.15 -11.20 -34.78
N ILE A 222 3.82 -12.37 -34.21
CA ILE A 222 3.47 -13.57 -34.98
C ILE A 222 2.26 -13.31 -35.89
N GLU A 223 1.25 -12.59 -35.40
CA GLU A 223 0.08 -12.19 -36.19
C GLU A 223 0.44 -11.22 -37.32
N VAL A 224 1.43 -10.36 -37.18
CA VAL A 224 1.87 -9.49 -38.28
C VAL A 224 2.58 -10.30 -39.38
N TYR A 225 3.35 -11.34 -39.03
CA TYR A 225 4.11 -12.15 -39.99
C TYR A 225 3.33 -13.30 -40.63
N THR A 226 2.32 -13.86 -39.94
CA THR A 226 1.48 -14.94 -40.50
C THR A 226 0.66 -14.58 -41.75
N PRO A 227 0.07 -13.36 -41.90
CA PRO A 227 -0.58 -12.96 -43.15
C PRO A 227 0.40 -12.79 -44.30
N LEU A 228 1.67 -12.45 -44.05
CA LEU A 228 2.73 -12.39 -45.08
C LEU A 228 3.07 -13.77 -45.66
N ILE A 229 3.12 -14.82 -44.84
CA ILE A 229 3.46 -16.18 -45.30
C ILE A 229 2.32 -16.82 -46.10
N SER A 230 1.06 -16.53 -45.75
CA SER A 230 -0.09 -17.03 -46.49
C SER A 230 -0.22 -16.41 -47.90
N HIS A 231 0.31 -15.20 -48.10
CA HIS A 231 0.27 -14.50 -49.38
C HIS A 231 1.45 -14.89 -50.31
N SER A 232 2.59 -15.31 -49.77
CA SER A 232 3.76 -15.74 -50.56
C SER A 232 3.67 -17.18 -51.08
N LEU A 233 2.85 -18.04 -50.48
CA LEU A 233 2.68 -19.45 -50.89
C LEU A 233 1.58 -19.66 -51.96
N ASN A 234 0.87 -18.61 -52.36
CA ASN A 234 -0.19 -18.67 -53.38
C ASN A 234 0.12 -17.84 -54.64
N PHE A 235 1.40 -17.62 -54.97
CA PHE A 235 1.77 -16.99 -56.23
C PHE A 235 1.85 -18.03 -57.36
N GLN A 236 0.70 -18.42 -57.90
CA GLN A 236 0.66 -18.98 -59.25
C GLN A 236 0.63 -17.82 -60.27
N PRO A 237 1.48 -17.82 -61.30
CA PRO A 237 1.47 -16.76 -62.30
C PRO A 237 0.19 -16.88 -63.14
N GLY A 238 -0.75 -15.95 -62.96
CA GLY A 238 -1.90 -15.80 -63.87
C GLY A 238 -3.29 -15.62 -63.25
N VAL A 239 -3.46 -15.62 -61.92
CA VAL A 239 -4.79 -15.45 -61.31
C VAL A 239 -4.80 -14.23 -60.38
N TYR A 240 -5.54 -13.19 -60.77
CA TYR A 240 -5.89 -12.07 -59.90
C TYR A 240 -7.00 -12.50 -58.92
N PRO A 241 -6.79 -12.53 -57.59
CA PRO A 241 -7.88 -12.84 -56.67
C PRO A 241 -8.68 -11.58 -56.38
N SER A 242 -9.85 -11.47 -57.01
CA SER A 242 -10.95 -10.67 -56.52
C SER A 242 -11.54 -11.28 -55.23
N ARG A 243 -11.79 -10.42 -54.23
CA ARG A 243 -12.48 -10.65 -52.95
C ARG A 243 -11.72 -11.42 -51.86
N VAL A 244 -11.14 -10.64 -50.95
CA VAL A 244 -10.75 -11.06 -49.59
C VAL A 244 -12.02 -11.47 -48.83
N SER A 245 -12.15 -12.77 -48.54
CA SER A 245 -13.25 -13.31 -47.74
C SER A 245 -13.09 -12.94 -46.26
N ILE A 246 -14.08 -12.22 -45.75
CA ILE A 246 -14.26 -11.70 -44.38
C ILE A 246 -14.44 -12.82 -43.32
N SER A 247 -14.25 -14.10 -43.69
CA SER A 247 -14.57 -15.27 -42.87
C SER A 247 -13.67 -15.42 -41.62
N THR A 248 -12.36 -15.13 -41.71
CA THR A 248 -11.40 -15.43 -40.63
C THR A 248 -11.45 -14.42 -39.47
N ARG A 249 -11.91 -13.18 -39.70
CA ARG A 249 -12.08 -12.15 -38.63
C ARG A 249 -13.14 -12.52 -37.59
N LYS A 250 -14.15 -13.32 -37.96
CA LYS A 250 -15.23 -13.72 -37.04
C LYS A 250 -14.81 -14.78 -36.03
N SER A 251 -13.85 -15.63 -36.36
CA SER A 251 -13.37 -16.68 -35.46
C SER A 251 -12.54 -16.09 -34.31
N PHE A 252 -11.68 -15.12 -34.62
CA PHE A 252 -10.81 -14.48 -33.62
C PHE A 252 -11.57 -13.55 -32.66
N PHE A 253 -12.56 -12.80 -33.16
CA PHE A 253 -13.47 -12.05 -32.28
C PHE A 253 -14.25 -12.98 -31.34
N LYS A 254 -14.64 -14.18 -31.80
CA LYS A 254 -15.27 -15.19 -30.94
C LYS A 254 -14.30 -15.70 -29.86
N THR A 255 -13.05 -15.97 -30.19
CA THR A 255 -12.05 -16.46 -29.21
C THR A 255 -11.66 -15.40 -28.19
N ILE A 256 -11.50 -14.12 -28.60
CA ILE A 256 -11.29 -12.99 -27.69
C ILE A 256 -12.54 -12.74 -26.82
N LEU A 257 -13.75 -12.84 -27.39
CA LEU A 257 -14.99 -12.73 -26.61
C LEU A 257 -15.16 -13.89 -25.63
N ILE A 258 -14.71 -15.10 -25.98
CA ILE A 258 -14.74 -16.28 -25.09
C ILE A 258 -13.68 -16.15 -23.99
N LEU A 259 -12.48 -15.67 -24.28
CA LEU A 259 -11.45 -15.37 -23.26
C LEU A 259 -11.86 -14.20 -22.35
N SER A 260 -12.51 -13.17 -22.91
CA SER A 260 -13.07 -12.06 -22.13
C SER A 260 -14.35 -12.44 -21.37
N ALA A 261 -15.15 -13.39 -21.87
CA ALA A 261 -16.27 -13.98 -21.13
C ALA A 261 -15.78 -14.95 -20.03
N CYS A 262 -14.63 -15.61 -20.23
CA CYS A 262 -13.98 -16.42 -19.20
C CYS A 262 -13.44 -15.53 -18.06
N SER A 263 -13.00 -14.30 -18.36
CA SER A 263 -12.70 -13.30 -17.32
C SER A 263 -13.95 -12.72 -16.65
N LYS A 264 -15.11 -12.71 -17.34
CA LYS A 264 -16.40 -12.40 -16.70
C LYS A 264 -16.86 -13.46 -15.71
N THR A 265 -16.53 -14.75 -15.90
CA THR A 265 -16.75 -15.78 -14.87
C THR A 265 -15.84 -15.56 -13.65
N SER A 266 -14.61 -15.06 -13.82
CA SER A 266 -13.78 -14.60 -12.69
C SER A 266 -14.34 -13.34 -12.02
N PHE A 267 -14.99 -12.44 -12.78
CA PHE A 267 -15.70 -11.27 -12.26
C PHE A 267 -17.01 -11.61 -11.56
N LEU A 268 -17.72 -12.68 -11.97
CA LEU A 268 -18.94 -13.16 -11.29
C LEU A 268 -18.60 -13.89 -9.98
N VAL A 269 -17.47 -14.59 -9.94
CA VAL A 269 -16.93 -15.17 -8.69
C VAL A 269 -16.44 -14.06 -7.75
N LEU A 270 -15.80 -13.00 -8.25
CA LEU A 270 -15.50 -11.81 -7.44
C LEU A 270 -16.77 -11.07 -6.99
N SER A 271 -17.78 -10.93 -7.85
CA SER A 271 -19.07 -10.31 -7.53
C SER A 271 -19.86 -11.08 -6.46
N ASN A 272 -19.85 -12.42 -6.49
CA ASN A 272 -20.51 -13.25 -5.47
C ASN A 272 -19.72 -13.30 -4.15
N ILE A 273 -18.39 -13.18 -4.19
CA ILE A 273 -17.56 -13.05 -2.99
C ILE A 273 -17.75 -11.65 -2.36
N ILE A 274 -17.86 -10.60 -3.17
CA ILE A 274 -18.14 -9.23 -2.69
C ILE A 274 -19.59 -9.09 -2.18
N GLY A 275 -20.55 -9.79 -2.78
CA GLY A 275 -21.95 -9.84 -2.29
C GLY A 275 -22.11 -10.60 -0.96
N THR A 276 -21.29 -11.63 -0.71
CA THR A 276 -21.31 -12.39 0.56
C THR A 276 -20.58 -11.67 1.70
N ILE A 277 -19.77 -10.65 1.39
CA ILE A 277 -19.04 -9.83 2.38
C ILE A 277 -19.83 -8.56 2.75
N ILE A 278 -20.89 -8.21 2.01
CA ILE A 278 -21.73 -7.01 2.23
C ILE A 278 -23.12 -7.38 2.82
N THR A 279 -23.31 -8.61 3.30
CA THR A 279 -24.41 -8.98 4.21
C THR A 279 -23.81 -9.52 5.51
#